data_AF-A0A7Y2AAB0-F1
#
_entry.id   AF-A0A7Y2AAB0-F1
#
_cell.length_a   1.000
_cell.length_b   1.000
_cell.length_c   1.000
_cell.angle_alpha   90.00
_cell.angle_beta   90.00
_cell.angle_gamma   90.00
#
_symmetry.space_group_name_H-M   'P 1'
#
loop_
_entity.id
_entity.type
_entity.pdbx_description
1 polymer ?
#
loop_
_entity_poly.entity_id
_entity_poly.type
_entity_poly.pdbx_seq_one_letter_code
_entity_poly.pdbx_strand_id
1 'polypeptide(L)' 'MKFISLTLFLTSSLLTFSQLEFHRSNEIPVSFNDVDLVHAWAGGLNSTQWSTIDLNIDGTEDLFIYDRSSEQILT' A
#
# COMPACT_ATOMS: atom_id res chain seq x y z
N MET A 1 1.66 0.40 -44.73
CA MET A 1 0.95 1.25 -43.74
C MET A 1 0.59 0.50 -42.45
N LYS A 2 -0.04 -0.70 -42.51
CA LYS A 2 -0.39 -1.48 -41.30
C LYS A 2 0.81 -1.79 -40.37
N PHE A 3 1.93 -2.25 -40.93
CA PHE A 3 3.14 -2.55 -40.14
C PHE A 3 3.75 -1.32 -39.46
N ILE A 4 3.77 -0.17 -40.14
CA ILE A 4 4.27 1.10 -39.58
C ILE A 4 3.38 1.56 -38.41
N SER A 5 2.05 1.46 -38.57
CA SER A 5 1.10 1.79 -37.52
C SER A 5 1.29 0.92 -36.27
N LEU A 6 1.57 -0.38 -36.46
CA LEU A 6 1.85 -1.30 -35.37
C LEU A 6 3.17 -0.96 -34.69
N THR A 7 4.24 -0.76 -35.45
CA THR A 7 5.55 -0.38 -34.90
C THR A 7 5.46 0.92 -34.08
N LEU A 8 4.73 1.92 -34.57
CA LEU A 8 4.52 3.19 -33.86
C LEU A 8 3.75 3.01 -32.54
N PHE A 9 2.76 2.11 -32.51
CA PHE A 9 2.01 1.81 -31.31
C PHE A 9 2.83 1.04 -30.26
N LEU A 10 3.71 0.12 -30.70
CA LEU A 10 4.60 -0.61 -29.79
C LEU A 10 5.73 0.25 -29.23
N THR A 11 6.23 1.23 -29.98
CA THR A 11 7.29 2.11 -29.47
C THR A 11 6.76 3.18 -28.53
N SER A 12 5.50 3.61 -28.68
CA SER A 12 4.90 4.61 -27.78
C SER A 12 4.64 4.07 -26.37
N SER A 13 4.35 2.77 -26.21
CA SER A 13 4.16 2.16 -24.89
C SER A 13 5.43 2.09 -24.05
N LEU A 14 6.62 2.18 -24.67
CA LEU A 14 7.91 2.22 -23.97
C LEU A 14 8.22 3.60 -23.36
N LEU A 15 7.47 4.65 -23.74
CA LEU A 15 7.68 6.02 -23.27
C LEU A 15 6.73 6.44 -22.15
N THR A 16 5.79 5.58 -21.77
CA THR A 16 4.80 5.87 -20.74
C THR A 16 5.23 5.30 -19.39
N PHE A 17 5.18 6.12 -18.34
CA PHE A 17 5.31 5.67 -16.96
C PHE A 17 3.90 5.66 -16.33
N SER A 18 3.43 4.49 -15.89
CA SER A 18 2.16 4.34 -15.17
C SER A 18 2.31 3.84 -13.73
N GLN A 19 3.55 3.57 -13.30
CA GLN A 19 3.84 3.17 -11.94
C GLN A 19 3.52 4.30 -10.96
N LEU A 20 2.84 3.97 -9.87
CA LEU A 20 2.61 4.91 -8.77
C LEU A 20 3.95 5.20 -8.08
N GLU A 21 4.32 6.48 -8.01
CA GLU A 21 5.49 6.91 -7.23
C GLU A 21 5.04 7.30 -5.82
N PHE A 22 5.64 6.69 -4.81
CA PHE A 22 5.38 6.99 -3.41
C PHE A 22 6.54 7.81 -2.83
N HIS A 23 6.28 9.08 -2.52
CA HIS A 23 7.21 9.95 -1.82
C HIS A 23 6.96 9.86 -0.32
N ARG A 24 7.86 9.24 0.45
CA ARG A 24 7.79 9.25 1.92
C ARG A 24 8.18 10.63 2.44
N SER A 25 7.27 11.31 3.12
CA SER A 25 7.54 12.56 3.83
C SER A 25 7.61 12.32 5.33
N ASN A 26 8.70 12.78 5.96
CA ASN A 26 8.88 12.83 7.41
C ASN A 26 9.02 14.28 7.88
N GLU A 27 8.48 15.25 7.12
CA GLU A 27 8.61 16.68 7.40
C GLU A 27 7.90 17.09 8.69
N ILE A 28 6.89 16.33 9.10
CA ILE A 28 6.14 16.56 10.34
C ILE A 28 6.85 15.79 11.47
N PRO A 29 7.52 16.48 12.41
CA PRO A 29 8.09 15.83 13.58
C PRO A 29 6.97 15.32 14.48
N VAL A 30 7.16 14.12 15.03
CA VAL A 30 6.25 13.52 16.01
C VAL A 30 7.04 13.32 17.29
N SER A 31 6.52 13.84 18.38
CA SER A 31 7.12 13.72 19.70
C SER A 31 6.19 13.03 20.69
N PHE A 32 6.78 12.33 21.65
CA PHE A 32 6.08 11.75 22.78
C PHE A 32 6.85 12.09 24.04
N ASN A 33 6.19 12.71 25.02
CA ASN A 33 6.83 13.22 26.24
C ASN A 33 8.06 14.10 25.96
N ASP A 34 7.92 15.06 25.04
CA ASP A 34 9.00 15.99 24.63
C ASP A 34 10.23 15.32 24.00
N VAL A 35 10.12 14.06 23.58
CA VAL A 35 11.18 13.34 22.85
C VAL A 35 10.72 13.08 21.42
N ASP A 36 11.52 13.54 20.46
CA ASP A 36 11.27 13.29 19.03
C ASP A 36 11.46 11.82 18.66
N LEU A 37 10.51 11.29 17.88
CA LEU A 37 10.52 9.91 17.40
C LEU A 37 11.20 9.83 16.03
N VAL A 38 12.38 9.22 15.98
CA VAL A 38 13.20 9.05 14.75
C VAL A 38 12.47 8.27 13.65
N HIS A 39 11.55 7.38 14.04
CA HIS A 39 10.81 6.50 13.13
C HIS A 39 9.29 6.58 13.37
N ALA A 40 8.79 7.80 13.63
CA ALA A 40 7.40 8.04 13.96
C ALA A 40 6.37 7.45 12.98
N TRP A 41 6.72 7.46 11.69
CA TRP A 41 5.87 7.00 10.58
C TRP A 41 6.31 5.63 10.06
N ALA A 42 7.20 4.92 10.76
CA ALA A 42 7.64 3.59 10.36
C ALA A 42 6.64 2.52 10.84
N GLY A 43 6.37 1.54 10.00
CA GLY A 43 5.42 0.46 10.28
C GLY A 43 3.99 0.86 9.93
N GLY A 44 3.03 0.20 10.58
CA GLY A 44 1.61 0.34 10.26
C GLY A 44 1.22 -0.44 9.01
N LEU A 45 -0.03 -0.22 8.59
CA LEU A 45 -0.64 -0.92 7.48
C LEU A 45 -0.75 0.03 6.28
N ASN A 46 -0.38 -0.41 5.08
CA ASN A 46 -0.39 0.46 3.90
C ASN A 46 -1.59 0.23 2.98
N SER A 47 -1.87 -1.03 2.63
CA SER A 47 -2.92 -1.37 1.64
C SER A 47 -3.86 -2.44 2.19
N THR A 48 -4.55 -2.08 3.27
CA THR A 48 -5.43 -2.95 4.04
C THR A 48 -6.75 -3.25 3.34
N GLN A 49 -7.17 -4.49 3.43
CA GLN A 49 -8.54 -4.95 3.20
C GLN A 49 -9.12 -5.39 4.55
N TRP A 50 -10.24 -4.77 4.92
CA TRP A 50 -10.91 -5.00 6.20
C TRP A 50 -12.11 -5.90 5.99
N SER A 51 -12.31 -6.85 6.89
CA SER A 51 -13.52 -7.65 6.98
C SER A 51 -13.74 -8.10 8.42
N THR A 52 -14.89 -8.70 8.69
CA THR A 52 -15.12 -9.41 9.94
C THR A 52 -15.33 -10.89 9.68
N ILE A 53 -14.96 -11.71 10.65
CA ILE A 53 -15.19 -13.15 10.67
C ILE A 53 -15.15 -13.66 12.11
N ASP A 54 -16.06 -14.55 12.49
CA ASP A 54 -15.99 -15.29 13.76
C ASP A 54 -14.89 -16.37 13.67
N LEU A 55 -13.67 -16.09 14.19
CA LEU A 55 -12.52 -16.99 14.09
C LEU A 55 -12.56 -18.12 15.12
N ASN A 56 -13.09 -17.83 16.31
CA ASN A 56 -13.08 -18.74 17.45
C ASN A 56 -14.43 -19.46 17.68
N ILE A 57 -15.44 -19.15 16.86
CA ILE A 57 -16.79 -19.73 16.88
C ILE A 57 -17.52 -19.41 18.20
N ASP A 58 -17.31 -18.22 18.76
CA ASP A 58 -18.01 -17.76 19.96
C ASP A 58 -19.28 -16.95 19.67
N GLY A 59 -19.57 -16.70 18.39
CA GLY A 59 -20.71 -15.90 17.93
C GLY A 59 -20.43 -14.39 17.91
N THR A 60 -19.22 -13.97 18.26
CA THR A 60 -18.71 -12.60 18.11
C THR A 60 -17.81 -12.54 16.88
N GLU A 61 -18.02 -11.53 16.05
CA GLU A 61 -17.20 -11.31 14.86
C GLU A 61 -15.87 -10.63 15.24
N ASP A 62 -14.74 -11.21 14.81
CA ASP A 62 -13.40 -10.63 14.97
C ASP A 62 -13.05 -9.70 13.79
N LEU A 63 -12.13 -8.75 14.03
CA LEU A 63 -11.61 -7.89 12.97
C LEU A 63 -10.51 -8.63 12.19
N PHE A 64 -10.73 -8.88 10.91
CA PHE A 64 -9.74 -9.46 10.01
C PHE A 64 -9.18 -8.39 9.07
N ILE A 65 -7.86 -8.36 8.94
CA ILE A 65 -7.15 -7.42 8.08
C ILE A 65 -6.14 -8.16 7.22
N TYR A 66 -6.19 -7.93 5.91
CA TYR A 66 -5.15 -8.34 4.98
C TYR A 66 -4.45 -7.11 4.38
N ASP A 67 -3.16 -6.93 4.64
CA ASP A 67 -2.36 -5.87 4.00
C ASP A 67 -1.71 -6.40 2.72
N ARG A 68 -2.19 -5.91 1.58
CA ARG A 68 -1.71 -6.30 0.25
C ARG A 68 -0.29 -5.84 -0.05
N SER A 69 0.21 -4.83 0.66
CA SER A 69 1.55 -4.28 0.44
C SER A 69 2.65 -5.17 1.04
N SER A 70 2.35 -5.85 2.14
CA SER A 70 3.27 -6.70 2.89
C SER A 70 2.89 -8.18 2.85
N GLU A 71 1.76 -8.52 2.23
CA GLU A 71 1.17 -9.87 2.21
C GLU A 71 0.93 -10.41 3.63
N GLN A 72 0.58 -9.51 4.57
CA GLN A 72 0.37 -9.84 5.98
C GLN A 72 -1.11 -9.96 6.35
N ILE A 73 -1.41 -10.89 7.25
CA ILE A 73 -2.72 -11.07 7.88
C ILE A 73 -2.62 -10.62 9.34
N LEU A 74 -3.63 -9.88 9.81
CA LEU A 74 -3.82 -9.49 11.20
C LEU A 74 -5.25 -9.84 11.63
N THR A 75 -5.39 -10.31 12.87
CA THR A 75 -6.64 -10.76 13.50
C THR A 75 -6.61 -10.43 14.99
#